data_AF-A0A3C1PVN0-F1
#
_entry.id   AF-A0A3C1PVN0-F1
#
_cell.length_a   1.000
_cell.length_b   1.000
_cell.length_c   1.000
_cell.angle_alpha   90.00
_cell.angle_beta   90.00
_cell.angle_gamma   90.00
#
_symmetry.space_group_name_H-M   'P 1'
#
loop_
_entity.id
_entity.type
_entity.pdbx_description
1 polymer ?
#
loop_
_entity_poly.entity_id
_entity_poly.type
_entity_poly.pdbx_seq_one_letter_code
_entity_poly.pdbx_strand_id
1 'polypeptide(L)' 'MADLDLYNQVAQSGRDPILAHVGLVKRTALHLKARIPQVMDVDELIQVGMIGLIEASQSFDTTRG' A
#
# COMPACT_ATOMS: atom_id res chain seq x y z
N MET A 1 34.70 1.12 2.59
CA MET A 1 33.94 2.12 1.80
C MET A 1 32.55 1.63 1.40
N ALA A 2 32.30 0.31 1.32
CA ALA A 2 30.97 -0.26 1.03
C ALA A 2 29.84 0.18 2.00
N ASP A 3 30.15 0.44 3.27
CA ASP A 3 29.14 0.89 4.25
C ASP A 3 28.52 2.25 3.93
N LEU A 4 29.29 3.17 3.35
CA LEU A 4 28.82 4.53 3.05
C LEU A 4 27.87 4.52 1.85
N ASP A 5 28.12 3.66 0.87
CA ASP A 5 27.26 3.48 -0.30
C ASP A 5 25.93 2.81 0.08
N LEU A 6 25.96 1.80 0.97
CA LEU A 6 24.74 1.15 1.48
C LEU A 6 23.86 2.15 2.25
N TYR A 7 24.47 2.99 3.08
CA TYR A 7 23.75 4.02 3.85
C TYR A 7 23.12 5.08 2.92
N ASN A 8 23.86 5.51 1.89
CA ASN A 8 23.34 6.44 0.89
C ASN A 8 22.23 5.81 0.04
N GLN A 9 22.29 4.52 -0.24
CA GLN A 9 21.26 3.81 -1.00
C GLN A 9 19.93 3.70 -0.24
N VAL A 10 19.98 3.49 1.08
CA VAL A 10 18.77 3.54 1.94
C VAL A 10 18.24 4.97 2.04
N ALA A 11 19.11 5.98 2.13
CA ALA A 11 18.70 7.39 2.15
C ALA A 11 18.10 7.87 0.81
N GLN A 12 18.54 7.29 -0.31
CA GLN A 12 18.06 7.57 -1.66
C GLN A 12 16.90 6.68 -2.10
N SER A 13 16.47 5.74 -1.26
CA SER A 13 15.23 4.99 -1.45
C SER A 13 14.05 5.95 -1.25
N GLY A 14 13.80 6.76 -2.28
CA GLY A 14 12.77 7.76 -2.36
C GLY A 14 11.39 7.16 -2.09
N ARG A 15 10.51 8.01 -1.56
CA ARG A 15 9.09 7.76 -1.22
C ARG A 15 8.57 6.44 -1.77
N ASP A 16 8.41 5.47 -0.87
CA ASP A 16 7.76 4.20 -1.18
C ASP A 16 6.38 4.48 -1.81
N PRO A 17 6.14 4.07 -3.07
CA PRO A 17 4.89 4.32 -3.78
C PRO A 17 3.70 3.68 -3.06
N ILE A 18 3.91 2.62 -2.28
CA ILE A 18 2.87 1.99 -1.46
C ILE A 18 2.47 2.96 -0.35
N LEU A 19 3.43 3.56 0.37
CA LEU A 19 3.17 4.51 1.45
C LEU A 19 2.39 5.75 0.98
N ALA A 20 2.60 6.18 -0.27
CA ALA A 20 1.82 7.27 -0.86
C ALA A 20 0.32 6.94 -1.02
N HIS A 21 -0.05 5.66 -1.07
CA HIS A 21 -1.40 5.19 -1.37
C HIS A 21 -2.12 4.48 -0.21
N VAL A 22 -1.47 4.27 0.94
CA VAL A 22 -2.08 3.64 2.14
C VAL A 22 -3.39 4.32 2.56
N GLY A 23 -3.47 5.66 2.43
CA GLY A 23 -4.69 6.40 2.75
C GLY A 23 -5.91 5.99 1.92
N LEU A 24 -5.70 5.47 0.70
CA LEU A 24 -6.78 4.95 -0.16
C LEU A 24 -7.37 3.67 0.41
N VAL A 25 -6.54 2.76 0.91
CA VAL A 25 -6.96 1.48 1.50
C VAL A 25 -7.92 1.72 2.67
N LYS A 26 -7.52 2.59 3.61
CA LYS A 26 -8.36 2.93 4.77
C LYS A 26 -9.70 3.55 4.34
N ARG A 27 -9.69 4.48 3.37
CA ARG A 27 -10.93 5.08 2.86
C ARG A 27 -11.83 4.01 2.25
N THR A 28 -11.31 3.16 1.38
CA THR A 28 -12.10 2.10 0.74
C THR A 28 -12.66 1.12 1.77
N ALA A 29 -11.85 0.69 2.75
CA ALA A 29 -12.30 -0.20 3.83
C ALA A 29 -13.46 0.40 4.64
N LEU A 30 -13.39 1.69 5.01
CA LEU A 30 -14.48 2.38 5.71
C LEU A 30 -15.76 2.46 4.86
N HIS A 31 -15.63 2.73 3.56
CA HIS A 31 -16.79 2.75 2.65
C HIS A 31 -17.41 1.36 2.48
N LEU A 32 -16.59 0.31 2.41
CA LEU A 32 -17.04 -1.07 2.31
C LEU A 32 -17.70 -1.55 3.62
N LYS A 33 -17.15 -1.19 4.78
CA LYS A 33 -17.71 -1.56 6.09
C LYS A 33 -19.15 -1.09 6.29
N ALA A 34 -19.53 0.03 5.67
CA ALA A 34 -20.91 0.51 5.68
C ALA A 34 -21.90 -0.36 4.86
N ARG A 35 -21.39 -1.26 4.01
CA ARG A 35 -22.17 -2.05 3.04
C ARG A 35 -22.04 -3.56 3.22
N ILE A 36 -21.05 -4.02 3.99
CA ILE A 36 -20.80 -5.44 4.25
C ILE A 36 -21.44 -5.82 5.60
N PRO A 37 -22.10 -6.99 5.71
CA PRO A 37 -22.64 -7.50 6.99
C PRO A 37 -21.56 -7.56 8.08
N GLN A 38 -21.95 -7.65 9.36
CA GLN A 38 -21.03 -7.62 10.52
C GLN A 38 -20.03 -8.80 10.62
N VAL A 39 -19.81 -9.54 9.54
CA VAL A 39 -18.96 -10.72 9.47
C VAL A 39 -17.46 -10.39 9.47
N MET A 40 -17.09 -9.15 9.08
CA MET A 40 -15.67 -8.76 8.94
C MET A 40 -15.38 -7.43 9.65
N ASP A 41 -14.24 -7.38 10.35
CA ASP A 41 -13.75 -6.15 11.00
C ASP A 41 -13.19 -5.16 9.96
N VAL A 42 -13.22 -3.85 10.27
CA VAL A 42 -12.57 -2.84 9.44
C VAL A 42 -11.06 -3.06 9.37
N ASP A 43 -10.44 -3.54 10.44
CA ASP A 43 -9.00 -3.80 10.47
C ASP A 43 -8.62 -4.99 9.57
N GLU A 44 -9.49 -5.98 9.45
CA GLU A 44 -9.34 -7.09 8.50
C GLU A 44 -9.49 -6.61 7.06
N LEU A 45 -10.49 -5.75 6.77
CA LEU A 45 -10.65 -5.13 5.46
C LEU A 45 -9.43 -4.28 5.06
N ILE A 46 -8.85 -3.56 6.02
CA ILE A 46 -7.63 -2.79 5.79
C ILE A 46 -6.48 -3.74 5.47
N GLN A 47 -6.28 -4.81 6.23
CA GLN A 47 -5.21 -5.78 5.97
C GLN A 47 -5.33 -6.42 4.59
N VAL A 48 -6.52 -6.90 4.22
CA VAL A 48 -6.78 -7.46 2.88
C VAL A 48 -6.55 -6.41 1.79
N GLY A 49 -7.00 -5.18 2.01
CA GLY A 49 -6.77 -4.08 1.08
C GLY A 49 -5.30 -3.70 0.94
N MET A 50 -4.49 -3.85 1.99
CA MET A 50 -3.04 -3.65 1.93
C MET A 50 -2.36 -4.71 1.06
N ILE A 51 -2.79 -5.97 1.12
CA ILE A 51 -2.31 -7.04 0.21
C ILE A 51 -2.60 -6.64 -1.24
N GLY A 52 -3.84 -6.24 -1.54
CA GLY A 52 -4.22 -5.78 -2.89
C GLY A 52 -3.44 -4.55 -3.35
N LEU A 53 -3.12 -3.61 -2.46
CA LEU A 53 -2.28 -2.45 -2.79
C LEU A 53 -0.85 -2.87 -3.14
N ILE A 54 -0.27 -3.81 -2.40
CA ILE A 54 1.08 -4.33 -2.64
C ILE A 54 1.14 -5.03 -4.00
N GLU A 55 0.14 -5.85 -4.32
CA GLU A 55 0.04 -6.53 -5.62
C GLU A 55 -0.16 -5.54 -6.77
N ALA A 56 -1.03 -4.54 -6.58
CA ALA A 56 -1.23 -3.47 -7.56
C ALA A 56 0.07 -2.69 -7.79
N SER A 57 0.82 -2.36 -6.74
CA SER A 57 2.11 -1.67 -6.87
C SER A 57 3.15 -2.47 -7.65
N GLN A 58 3.13 -3.81 -7.57
CA GLN A 58 4.06 -4.68 -8.29
C GLN A 58 3.67 -4.88 -9.76
N SER A 59 2.37 -4.82 -10.06
CA SER A 59 1.82 -5.08 -11.40
C SER A 59 1.47 -3.81 -12.19
N PHE A 60 1.59 -2.63 -11.57
CA PHE A 60 1.26 -1.36 -12.20
C PHE A 60 2.20 -1.03 -13.35
N ASP A 61 1.61 -0.81 -14.53
CA ASP A 61 2.30 -0.44 -15.76
C ASP A 61 1.88 0.99 -16.16
N THR A 62 2.81 1.94 -16.04
CA THR A 62 2.56 3.36 -16.35
C THR A 62 2.24 3.62 -17.82
N THR A 63 2.49 2.65 -18.71
CA THR A 63 2.22 2.79 -20.15
C THR A 63 0.80 2.37 -20.54
N ARG A 64 0.06 1.75 -19.61
CA ARG A 64 -1.33 1.35 -19.80
C ARG A 64 -2.25 2.41 -19.22
N GLY A 65 -2.95 3.13 -20.10
CA GLY A 65 -3.93 4.17 -19.76
C GLY A 65 -5.03 4.24 -20.81
#